data_AF-A0AAV1KFZ9-F1
#
_entry.id   AF-A0AAV1KFZ9-F1
#
_cell.length_a   1.000
_cell.length_b   1.000
_cell.length_c   1.000
_cell.angle_alpha   90.00
_cell.angle_beta   90.00
_cell.angle_gamma   90.00
#
_symmetry.space_group_name_H-M   'P 1'
#
loop_
_entity.id
_entity.type
_entity.pdbx_description
1 polymer ?
#
loop_
_entity_poly.entity_id
_entity_poly.type
_entity_poly.pdbx_seq_one_letter_code
_entity_poly.pdbx_strand_id
1 'polypeptide(L)'
;MYRQILIRSEDRVWQHVLWRESPSLPVQEFDLRTVTYGVKSSPYLAIRTLHQLATDHGDQFPHAAEALRHHTYMDDITTGTSSVEAASQLKEYLINLLNCAQLDLRKWSSNSPLFLRSLPMEHCQCPKTFSDDSSIKLKVLGVQWDPEEDYFTYSVSPVNVEFTKRSILSHVARIYDPLGWLSPFILFAKLLLQNLWRIGLSWDEIIPANLCDDWVSFVSDLSNIKSIKIPRKTVIDLAATHQLIGFCDGSTKAYGCYVYLRSSIDDQKQVSLLISKSKVAPIKPLTVNRLELCGALLLSRTLKHMQTLLISKINISHIVAYTDSLTVLAWINTEPYKLKPFVAHRVVKITDAFEPSIWRHVSTQDNPADFPSRGLSCAELVNCTRWWSGPDWMLSGPDHWPAQSRCEPQDELPEFRTRTLIAQSRESDKDIMKVLLNRYSSLSRLQRVLAWVFRFISNSRKEQSQREKGHLTTNEVKCSLLSLIKYVQWGSFNQEMSQLKSQEPLPKYLQKLSPFIDNLGLMREGGRLTNFNLPEHTKHPYLLPKQSILSQLLAIIINGICTVDLARYNL
;
A
#
# COMPACT_ATOMS: atom_id res chain seq x y z
N MET A 1 36.24 4.66 28.55
CA MET A 1 35.15 5.65 28.51
C MET A 1 34.29 5.65 29.78
N TYR A 2 33.30 4.76 29.97
CA TYR A 2 32.30 4.88 31.06
C TYR A 2 32.87 5.19 32.47
N ARG A 3 33.87 4.40 32.90
CA ARG A 3 34.49 4.55 34.22
C ARG A 3 35.32 5.82 34.42
N GLN A 4 35.48 6.66 33.39
CA GLN A 4 36.18 7.94 33.49
C GLN A 4 35.20 9.12 33.69
N ILE A 5 33.89 8.88 33.64
CA ILE A 5 32.86 9.91 33.79
C ILE A 5 32.31 9.85 35.21
N LEU A 6 32.51 10.92 35.99
CA LEU A 6 31.97 11.03 37.35
C LEU A 6 30.46 11.25 37.34
N ILE A 7 29.79 10.59 38.28
CA ILE A 7 28.39 10.84 38.59
C ILE A 7 28.30 11.87 39.72
N ARG A 8 27.26 12.70 39.68
CA ARG A 8 26.95 13.69 40.70
C ARG A 8 26.89 13.01 42.06
N SER A 9 27.45 13.64 43.09
CA SER A 9 27.55 13.06 44.43
C SER A 9 26.20 12.61 44.99
N GLU A 10 25.15 13.40 44.75
CA GLU A 10 23.76 13.12 45.17
C GLU A 10 23.17 11.84 44.54
N ASP A 11 23.60 11.48 43.33
CA ASP A 11 23.07 10.32 42.59
C ASP A 11 23.83 9.02 42.90
N ARG A 12 25.00 9.09 43.57
CA ARG A 12 25.86 7.91 43.84
C ARG A 12 25.23 6.91 44.79
N VAL A 13 24.34 7.37 45.67
CA VAL A 13 23.58 6.49 46.60
C VAL A 13 22.80 5.41 45.86
N TRP A 14 22.37 5.68 44.62
CA TRP A 14 21.66 4.72 43.78
C TRP A 14 22.57 3.70 43.08
N GLN A 15 23.90 3.81 43.28
CA GLN A 15 24.91 2.87 42.79
C GLN A 15 25.65 2.15 43.91
N HIS A 16 25.01 2.09 45.08
CA HIS A 16 25.51 1.37 46.23
C HIS A 16 25.52 -0.14 45.97
N VAL A 17 26.65 -0.79 46.26
CA VAL A 17 26.81 -2.23 46.12
C VAL A 17 27.41 -2.82 47.39
N LEU A 18 26.93 -4.02 47.73
CA LEU A 18 27.45 -4.83 48.81
C LEU A 18 28.39 -5.88 48.24
N TRP A 19 29.60 -5.97 48.78
CA TRP A 19 30.59 -6.94 48.32
C TRP A 19 31.38 -7.54 49.48
N ARG A 20 31.76 -8.81 49.34
CA ARG A 20 32.72 -9.49 50.18
C ARG A 20 33.41 -10.57 49.34
N GLU A 21 34.68 -10.82 49.63
CA GLU A 21 35.48 -11.81 48.89
C GLU A 21 35.09 -13.26 49.24
N SER A 22 34.70 -13.51 50.50
CA SER A 22 34.31 -14.84 50.97
C SER A 22 33.17 -14.78 52.00
N PRO A 23 32.39 -15.85 52.18
CA PRO A 23 31.27 -15.87 53.15
C PRO A 23 31.67 -15.65 54.60
N SER A 24 32.95 -15.91 54.94
CA SER A 24 33.52 -15.71 56.27
C SER A 24 33.91 -14.25 56.56
N LEU A 25 34.02 -13.41 55.54
CA LEU A 25 34.36 -11.99 55.70
C LEU A 25 33.10 -11.13 55.87
N PRO A 26 33.19 -10.01 56.61
CA PRO A 26 32.09 -9.06 56.73
C PRO A 26 31.75 -8.45 55.37
N VAL A 27 30.46 -8.17 55.16
CA VAL A 27 29.99 -7.45 53.98
C VAL A 27 30.51 -6.02 54.03
N GLN A 28 31.09 -5.56 52.92
CA GLN A 28 31.54 -4.19 52.73
C GLN A 28 30.59 -3.44 51.81
N GLU A 29 30.46 -2.15 52.09
CA GLU A 29 29.61 -1.21 51.37
C GLU A 29 30.46 -0.35 50.43
N PHE A 30 30.07 -0.26 49.16
CA PHE A 30 30.76 0.54 48.16
C PHE A 30 29.79 1.41 47.37
N ASP A 31 30.13 2.68 47.20
CA ASP A 31 29.42 3.56 46.26
C ASP A 31 30.24 3.72 44.98
N LEU A 32 29.67 3.28 43.85
CA LEU A 32 30.31 3.51 42.55
C LEU A 32 30.20 4.99 42.17
N ARG A 33 31.35 5.61 41.91
CA ARG A 33 31.44 7.07 41.67
C ARG A 33 31.28 7.48 40.22
N THR A 34 31.35 6.53 39.30
CA THR A 34 31.44 6.77 37.86
C THR A 34 30.31 6.09 37.12
N VAL A 35 30.10 6.48 35.87
CA VAL A 35 29.11 5.83 35.01
C VAL A 35 29.42 4.32 34.94
N THR A 36 28.44 3.53 35.39
CA THR A 36 28.57 2.09 35.63
C THR A 36 27.89 1.27 34.53
N TYR A 37 28.49 0.15 34.16
CA TYR A 37 27.90 -0.80 33.21
C TYR A 37 26.58 -1.38 33.72
N GLY A 38 25.64 -1.69 32.81
CA GLY A 38 24.35 -2.29 33.16
C GLY A 38 23.28 -1.30 33.62
N VAL A 39 23.62 -0.03 33.87
CA VAL A 39 22.63 1.02 34.14
C VAL A 39 22.07 1.56 32.83
N LYS A 40 20.74 1.64 32.73
CA LYS A 40 20.01 2.02 31.50
C LYS A 40 20.43 3.40 30.94
N SER A 41 20.76 4.36 31.81
CA SER A 41 21.18 5.71 31.41
C SER A 41 22.65 5.81 31.00
N SER A 42 23.49 4.82 31.30
CA SER A 42 24.95 4.90 31.07
C SER A 42 25.33 5.17 29.61
N PRO A 43 24.75 4.48 28.60
CA PRO A 43 24.96 4.82 27.19
C PRO A 43 24.72 6.30 26.87
N TYR A 44 23.59 6.84 27.32
CA TYR A 44 23.22 8.22 27.07
C TYR A 44 24.20 9.18 27.73
N LEU A 45 24.55 8.95 28.99
CA LEU A 45 25.51 9.79 29.72
C LEU A 45 26.86 9.83 29.01
N ALA A 46 27.37 8.68 28.58
CA ALA A 46 28.66 8.61 27.90
C ALA A 46 28.66 9.36 26.55
N ILE A 47 27.65 9.12 25.70
CA ILE A 47 27.53 9.83 24.42
C ILE A 47 27.31 11.33 24.64
N ARG A 48 26.49 11.72 25.62
CA ARG A 48 26.25 13.13 25.96
C ARG A 48 27.53 13.83 26.42
N THR A 49 28.41 13.14 27.16
CA THR A 49 29.73 13.65 27.55
C THR A 49 30.62 13.87 26.33
N LEU A 50 30.66 12.93 25.37
CA LEU A 50 31.42 13.12 24.13
C LEU A 50 30.87 14.28 23.28
N HIS A 51 29.54 14.43 23.22
CA HIS A 51 28.93 15.58 22.55
C HIS A 51 29.26 16.90 23.26
N GLN A 52 29.29 16.91 24.60
CA GLN A 52 29.70 18.09 25.36
C GLN A 52 31.15 18.45 25.07
N LEU A 53 32.05 17.46 25.07
CA LEU A 53 33.45 17.64 24.73
C LEU A 53 33.64 18.23 23.33
N ALA A 54 32.88 17.73 22.35
CA ALA A 54 32.85 18.29 21.00
C ALA A 54 32.27 19.71 20.95
N THR A 55 31.40 20.11 21.87
CA THR A 55 30.89 21.49 21.98
C THR A 55 31.92 22.40 22.64
N ASP A 56 32.58 21.96 23.70
CA ASP A 56 33.47 22.81 24.51
C ASP A 56 34.85 23.01 23.86
N HIS A 57 35.36 21.98 23.19
CA HIS A 57 36.73 21.95 22.66
C HIS A 57 36.81 21.64 21.15
N GLY A 58 35.66 21.42 20.50
CA GLY A 58 35.62 20.98 19.10
C GLY A 58 35.98 22.03 18.06
N ASP A 59 35.94 23.33 18.41
CA ASP A 59 36.23 24.42 17.46
C ASP A 59 37.66 24.36 16.92
N GLN A 60 38.61 23.85 17.71
CA GLN A 60 40.00 23.64 17.30
C GLN A 60 40.17 22.41 16.39
N PHE A 61 39.21 21.48 16.40
CA PHE A 61 39.27 20.19 15.72
C PHE A 61 37.93 19.86 15.03
N PRO A 62 37.45 20.67 14.07
CA PRO A 62 36.08 20.57 13.57
C PRO A 62 35.74 19.20 12.98
N HIS A 63 36.68 18.56 12.27
CA HIS A 63 36.47 17.21 11.71
C HIS A 63 36.42 16.11 12.79
N ALA A 64 37.19 16.23 13.87
CA ALA A 64 37.13 15.29 14.98
C ALA A 64 35.85 15.49 15.80
N ALA A 65 35.43 16.74 16.01
CA ALA A 65 34.17 17.07 16.67
C ALA A 65 32.97 16.49 15.91
N GLU A 66 32.98 16.59 14.58
CA GLU A 66 31.98 15.97 13.71
C GLU A 66 31.96 14.44 13.86
N ALA A 67 33.13 13.80 13.87
CA ALA A 67 33.24 12.35 14.09
C ALA A 67 32.72 11.93 15.48
N LEU A 68 32.99 12.70 16.54
CA LEU A 68 32.43 12.43 17.87
C LEU A 68 30.90 12.53 17.90
N ARG A 69 30.32 13.53 17.21
CA ARG A 69 28.86 13.75 17.19
C ARG A 69 28.09 12.75 16.34
N HIS A 70 28.68 12.27 15.25
CA HIS A 70 27.95 11.54 14.21
C HIS A 70 28.49 10.15 13.89
N HIS A 71 29.74 9.84 14.24
CA HIS A 71 30.39 8.56 13.92
C HIS A 71 30.69 7.71 15.16
N THR A 72 30.21 8.14 16.33
CA THR A 72 30.38 7.40 17.59
C THR A 72 29.11 6.64 17.94
N TYR A 73 29.26 5.35 18.26
CA TYR A 73 28.20 4.52 18.79
C TYR A 73 28.71 3.76 20.01
N MET A 74 28.10 4.03 21.16
CA MET A 74 28.58 3.52 22.46
C MET A 74 30.06 3.88 22.69
N ASP A 75 30.93 2.89 22.77
CA ASP A 75 32.37 3.01 22.99
C ASP A 75 33.20 2.95 21.70
N ASP A 76 32.58 2.74 20.54
CA ASP A 76 33.25 2.64 19.24
C ASP A 76 33.11 3.93 18.44
N ILE A 77 34.21 4.39 17.84
CA ILE A 77 34.24 5.48 16.85
C ILE A 77 34.55 4.85 15.49
N THR A 78 33.58 4.89 14.57
CA THR A 78 33.69 4.26 13.25
C THR A 78 33.68 5.34 12.16
N THR A 79 34.86 5.82 11.78
CA THR A 79 35.02 6.91 10.80
C THR A 79 36.00 6.50 9.69
N GLY A 80 36.00 7.25 8.58
CA GLY A 80 36.91 7.00 7.45
C GLY A 80 37.12 8.24 6.58
N THR A 81 38.14 8.20 5.73
CA THR A 81 38.56 9.26 4.80
C THR A 81 38.95 8.65 3.45
N SER A 82 39.18 9.50 2.44
CA SER A 82 39.59 9.07 1.08
C SER A 82 41.08 8.82 0.93
N SER A 83 41.93 9.30 1.84
CA SER A 83 43.38 9.07 1.82
C SER A 83 43.97 8.74 3.20
N VAL A 84 45.15 8.13 3.22
CA VAL A 84 45.89 7.74 4.44
C VAL A 84 46.39 8.98 5.19
N GLU A 85 46.74 10.04 4.49
CA GLU A 85 47.20 11.31 5.05
C GLU A 85 46.06 11.99 5.80
N ALA A 86 44.88 12.08 5.17
CA ALA A 86 43.67 12.62 5.80
C ALA A 86 43.24 11.76 7.00
N ALA A 87 43.36 10.43 6.90
CA ALA A 87 43.08 9.53 8.01
C ALA A 87 44.03 9.79 9.19
N SER A 88 45.33 9.96 8.90
CA SER A 88 46.36 10.22 9.92
C SER A 88 46.13 11.56 10.60
N GLN A 89 45.75 12.59 9.86
CA GLN A 89 45.40 13.90 10.41
C GLN A 89 44.15 13.82 11.29
N LEU A 90 43.09 13.15 10.83
CA LEU A 90 41.86 12.96 11.62
C LEU A 90 42.14 12.18 12.92
N LYS A 91 43.00 11.16 12.86
CA LYS A 91 43.47 10.38 14.02
C LYS A 91 44.12 11.29 15.06
N GLU A 92 45.08 12.14 14.66
CA GLU A 92 45.73 13.09 15.59
C GLU A 92 44.71 14.07 16.21
N TYR A 93 43.78 14.60 15.41
CA TYR A 93 42.74 15.50 15.91
C TYR A 93 41.79 14.82 16.89
N LEU A 94 41.43 13.55 16.66
CA LEU A 94 40.62 12.76 17.58
C LEU A 94 41.35 12.51 18.90
N ILE A 95 42.63 12.12 18.84
CA ILE A 95 43.46 11.91 20.03
C ILE A 95 43.54 13.20 20.85
N ASN A 96 43.83 14.33 20.20
CA ASN A 96 43.97 15.62 20.89
C ASN A 96 42.65 16.07 21.53
N LEU A 97 41.53 15.99 20.80
CA LEU A 97 40.21 16.37 21.32
C LEU A 97 39.78 15.50 22.50
N LEU A 98 39.98 14.18 22.41
CA LEU A 98 39.63 13.25 23.50
C LEU A 98 40.57 13.38 24.71
N ASN A 99 41.83 13.75 24.48
CA ASN A 99 42.79 14.00 25.55
C ASN A 99 42.40 15.22 26.42
N CYS A 100 41.64 16.19 25.88
CA CYS A 100 41.05 17.27 26.70
C CYS A 100 40.15 16.74 27.83
N ALA A 101 39.60 15.53 27.68
CA ALA A 101 38.83 14.83 28.70
C ALA A 101 39.55 13.60 29.27
N GLN A 102 40.86 13.45 29.02
CA GLN A 102 41.68 12.29 29.42
C GLN A 102 41.15 10.93 28.90
N LEU A 103 40.47 10.95 27.75
CA LEU A 103 39.91 9.76 27.12
C LEU A 103 40.90 9.17 26.10
N ASP A 104 41.73 8.24 26.54
CA ASP A 104 42.70 7.58 25.66
C ASP A 104 42.04 6.64 24.63
N LEU A 105 42.29 6.89 23.34
CA LEU A 105 41.88 5.99 22.25
C LEU A 105 42.81 4.79 22.13
N ARG A 106 42.23 3.59 22.06
CA ARG A 106 42.92 2.30 21.94
C ARG A 106 42.14 1.40 20.98
N LYS A 107 42.74 0.26 20.61
CA LYS A 107 42.19 -0.76 19.71
C LYS A 107 41.91 -0.23 18.30
N TRP A 108 42.89 0.45 17.72
CA TRP A 108 42.78 0.94 16.34
C TRP A 108 42.74 -0.21 15.33
N SER A 109 41.85 -0.09 14.35
CA SER A 109 41.68 -1.03 13.25
C SER A 109 41.45 -0.27 11.94
N SER A 110 42.05 -0.71 10.83
CA SER A 110 41.95 -0.05 9.53
C SER A 110 42.19 -1.06 8.42
N ASN A 111 41.59 -0.83 7.25
CA ASN A 111 41.91 -1.53 6.00
C ASN A 111 43.21 -1.05 5.33
N SER A 112 43.90 -0.06 5.92
CA SER A 112 45.20 0.41 5.43
C SER A 112 46.33 -0.04 6.37
N PRO A 113 47.18 -0.97 5.93
CA PRO A 113 48.38 -1.34 6.70
C PRO A 113 49.34 -0.16 6.91
N LEU A 114 49.38 0.79 5.96
CA LEU A 114 50.20 2.00 6.07
C LEU A 114 49.73 2.89 7.22
N PHE A 115 48.41 3.04 7.39
CA PHE A 115 47.84 3.77 8.53
C PHE A 115 48.19 3.10 9.87
N LEU A 116 48.05 1.77 9.96
CA LEU A 116 48.32 1.03 11.19
C LEU A 116 49.80 1.04 11.60
N ARG A 117 50.73 1.08 10.64
CA ARG A 117 52.17 1.23 10.92
C ARG A 117 52.54 2.55 11.61
N SER A 118 51.68 3.57 11.51
CA SER A 118 51.89 4.86 12.19
C SER A 118 51.54 4.82 13.69
N LEU A 119 51.00 3.71 14.19
CA LEU A 119 50.55 3.52 15.57
C LEU A 119 51.45 2.53 16.32
N PRO A 120 51.64 2.71 17.64
CA PRO A 120 52.23 1.68 18.48
C PRO A 120 51.42 0.38 18.41
N MET A 121 52.07 -0.78 18.34
CA MET A 121 51.37 -2.08 18.24
C MET A 121 50.39 -2.31 19.39
N GLU A 122 50.71 -1.83 20.60
CA GLU A 122 49.83 -1.91 21.78
C GLU A 122 48.56 -1.05 21.69
N HIS A 123 48.52 -0.09 20.77
CA HIS A 123 47.33 0.72 20.49
C HIS A 123 46.44 0.06 19.44
N CYS A 124 46.98 -0.82 18.60
CA CYS A 124 46.25 -1.53 17.56
C CYS A 124 45.38 -2.66 18.15
N GLN A 125 44.26 -2.95 17.48
CA GLN A 125 43.40 -4.05 17.88
C GLN A 125 44.07 -5.39 17.55
N CYS A 126 44.50 -6.11 18.59
CA CYS A 126 44.86 -7.52 18.44
C CYS A 126 43.57 -8.36 18.38
N PRO A 127 43.30 -9.12 17.32
CA PRO A 127 42.21 -10.08 17.33
C PRO A 127 42.45 -11.10 18.45
N LYS A 128 41.46 -11.27 19.33
CA LYS A 128 41.44 -12.41 20.25
C LYS A 128 40.96 -13.62 19.46
N THR A 129 41.85 -14.32 18.77
CA THR A 129 41.55 -15.59 18.11
C THR A 129 41.48 -16.68 19.18
N PHE A 130 40.27 -17.15 19.48
CA PHE A 130 40.03 -18.41 20.21
C PHE A 130 39.87 -19.59 19.23
N SER A 131 40.25 -19.42 17.96
CA SER A 131 40.08 -20.38 16.86
C SER A 131 41.24 -20.27 15.86
N ASP A 132 41.66 -21.41 15.31
CA ASP A 132 42.80 -21.60 14.38
C ASP A 132 42.66 -20.93 12.99
N ASP A 133 41.66 -20.07 12.78
CA ASP A 133 41.49 -19.32 11.54
C ASP A 133 42.46 -18.12 11.54
N SER A 134 43.45 -18.15 10.64
CA SER A 134 44.54 -17.15 10.52
C SER A 134 44.10 -15.74 10.10
N SER A 135 42.82 -15.52 9.79
CA SER A 135 42.28 -14.23 9.34
C SER A 135 41.80 -13.36 10.52
N ILE A 136 42.25 -12.10 10.58
CA ILE A 136 41.85 -11.11 11.59
C ILE A 136 40.39 -10.68 11.35
N LYS A 137 39.44 -11.33 12.03
CA LYS A 137 38.00 -11.00 11.92
C LYS A 137 37.59 -10.09 13.08
N LEU A 138 37.38 -8.79 12.79
CA LEU A 138 36.94 -7.80 13.78
C LEU A 138 35.42 -7.66 13.77
N LYS A 139 34.84 -7.08 14.82
CA LYS A 139 33.41 -6.71 14.82
C LYS A 139 33.29 -5.19 14.79
N VAL A 140 32.51 -4.68 13.85
CA VAL A 140 32.15 -3.27 13.72
C VAL A 140 30.65 -3.17 13.92
N LEU A 141 30.23 -2.53 15.01
CA LEU A 141 28.82 -2.35 15.38
C LEU A 141 28.02 -3.67 15.37
N GLY A 142 28.68 -4.78 15.73
CA GLY A 142 28.08 -6.12 15.80
C GLY A 142 28.19 -6.97 14.52
N VAL A 143 28.53 -6.39 13.37
CA VAL A 143 28.80 -7.11 12.11
C VAL A 143 30.28 -7.45 12.00
N GLN A 144 30.63 -8.60 11.45
CA GLN A 144 32.03 -8.97 11.27
C GLN A 144 32.64 -8.24 10.07
N TRP A 145 33.83 -7.70 10.23
CA TRP A 145 34.59 -7.00 9.20
C TRP A 145 35.98 -7.60 9.09
N ASP A 146 36.36 -7.91 7.85
CA ASP A 146 37.71 -8.26 7.46
C ASP A 146 38.40 -6.99 6.96
N PRO A 147 39.35 -6.41 7.72
CA PRO A 147 40.04 -5.20 7.32
C PRO A 147 41.04 -5.44 6.19
N GLU A 148 41.59 -6.65 6.03
CA GLU A 148 42.62 -6.90 5.02
C GLU A 148 42.02 -6.86 3.61
N GLU A 149 40.90 -7.57 3.43
CA GLU A 149 40.19 -7.64 2.15
C GLU A 149 39.10 -6.56 2.01
N ASP A 150 38.77 -5.85 3.09
CA ASP A 150 37.74 -4.81 3.19
C ASP A 150 36.29 -5.28 2.91
N TYR A 151 35.93 -6.45 3.45
CA TYR A 151 34.58 -7.02 3.36
C TYR A 151 33.91 -7.14 4.73
N PHE A 152 32.61 -6.88 4.76
CA PHE A 152 31.75 -7.43 5.81
C PHE A 152 31.48 -8.91 5.55
N THR A 153 31.51 -9.68 6.63
CA THR A 153 31.29 -11.13 6.65
C THR A 153 30.40 -11.49 7.84
N TYR A 154 30.09 -12.77 7.99
CA TYR A 154 29.35 -13.27 9.14
C TYR A 154 30.07 -14.47 9.76
N SER A 155 29.95 -14.60 11.08
CA SER A 155 30.35 -15.81 11.82
C SER A 155 29.13 -16.59 12.27
N VAL A 156 29.29 -17.90 12.26
CA VAL A 156 28.29 -18.85 12.77
C VAL A 156 28.97 -19.71 13.82
N SER A 157 28.45 -19.62 15.05
CA SER A 157 28.81 -20.54 16.12
C SER A 157 28.13 -21.89 15.88
N PRO A 158 28.76 -23.02 16.27
CA PRO A 158 28.11 -24.33 16.21
C PRO A 158 26.77 -24.31 16.95
N VAL A 159 25.73 -24.83 16.31
CA VAL A 159 24.37 -24.85 16.86
C VAL A 159 24.04 -26.29 17.26
N ASN A 160 23.74 -26.50 18.55
CA ASN A 160 23.08 -27.73 18.97
C ASN A 160 21.62 -27.65 18.52
N VAL A 161 21.20 -28.59 17.67
CA VAL A 161 19.86 -28.58 17.10
C VAL A 161 18.85 -28.99 18.18
N GLU A 162 18.18 -28.00 18.74
CA GLU A 162 17.05 -28.18 19.65
C GLU A 162 15.74 -27.85 18.91
N PHE A 163 14.69 -28.60 19.24
CA PHE A 163 13.43 -28.62 18.51
C PHE A 163 12.28 -27.95 19.29
N THR A 164 12.56 -26.85 19.99
CA THR A 164 11.52 -26.08 20.70
C THR A 164 11.32 -24.71 20.07
N LYS A 165 10.15 -24.10 20.26
CA LYS A 165 9.91 -22.73 19.81
C LYS A 165 10.90 -21.74 20.42
N ARG A 166 11.27 -21.93 21.70
CA ARG A 166 12.26 -21.11 22.40
C ARG A 166 13.64 -21.22 21.78
N SER A 167 14.11 -22.44 21.52
CA SER A 167 15.44 -22.66 20.95
C SER A 167 15.56 -22.10 19.54
N ILE A 168 14.55 -22.34 18.70
CA ILE A 168 14.49 -21.80 17.33
C ILE A 168 14.53 -20.27 17.37
N LEU A 169 13.69 -19.63 18.19
CA LEU A 169 13.70 -18.18 18.31
C LEU A 169 15.07 -17.65 18.78
N SER A 170 15.69 -18.32 19.75
CA SER A 170 17.04 -17.96 20.23
C SER A 170 18.08 -18.04 19.11
N HIS A 171 18.06 -19.11 18.32
CA HIS A 171 18.98 -19.30 17.20
C HIS A 171 18.78 -18.26 16.10
N VAL A 172 17.53 -17.98 15.72
CA VAL A 172 17.21 -16.96 14.72
C VAL A 172 17.62 -15.56 15.20
N ALA A 173 17.40 -15.24 16.49
CA ALA A 173 17.77 -13.95 17.07
C ALA A 173 19.29 -13.73 17.18
N ARG A 174 20.11 -14.80 17.16
CA ARG A 174 21.58 -14.70 17.13
C ARG A 174 22.11 -14.26 15.76
N ILE A 175 21.31 -14.37 14.70
CA ILE A 175 21.69 -13.90 13.37
C ILE A 175 21.57 -12.37 13.35
N TYR A 176 22.68 -11.70 13.63
CA TYR A 176 22.75 -10.25 13.68
C TYR A 176 22.93 -9.67 12.27
N ASP A 177 21.82 -9.22 11.68
CA ASP A 177 21.77 -8.64 10.32
C ASP A 177 21.02 -7.29 10.31
N PRO A 178 21.65 -6.20 10.77
CA PRO A 178 20.98 -4.91 10.97
C PRO A 178 20.52 -4.24 9.66
N LEU A 179 21.23 -4.50 8.56
CA LEU A 179 20.93 -3.95 7.23
C LEU A 179 20.11 -4.91 6.36
N GLY A 180 19.79 -6.11 6.84
CA GLY A 180 18.93 -7.05 6.13
C GLY A 180 19.59 -7.72 4.92
N TRP A 181 20.92 -7.76 4.84
CA TRP A 181 21.61 -8.39 3.70
C TRP A 181 21.32 -9.90 3.58
N LEU A 182 20.95 -10.55 4.69
CA LEU A 182 20.54 -11.94 4.76
C LEU A 182 19.02 -12.11 4.75
N SER A 183 18.25 -11.05 4.45
CA SER A 183 16.79 -11.09 4.54
C SER A 183 16.11 -12.19 3.72
N PRO A 184 16.63 -12.63 2.54
CA PRO A 184 16.06 -13.77 1.81
C PRO A 184 16.18 -15.08 2.58
N PHE A 185 17.33 -15.32 3.21
CA PHE A 185 17.57 -16.52 4.00
C PHE A 185 16.81 -16.49 5.34
N ILE A 186 16.90 -15.37 6.07
CA ILE A 186 16.22 -15.18 7.37
C ILE A 186 14.69 -15.28 7.23
N LEU A 187 14.13 -15.04 6.03
CA LEU A 187 12.70 -15.18 5.80
C LEU A 187 12.18 -16.58 6.15
N PHE A 188 12.91 -17.65 5.79
CA PHE A 188 12.49 -19.02 6.09
C PHE A 188 12.30 -19.24 7.60
N ALA A 189 13.28 -18.80 8.38
CA ALA A 189 13.20 -18.81 9.84
C ALA A 189 12.00 -18.00 10.37
N LYS A 190 11.73 -16.82 9.80
CA LYS A 190 10.58 -15.99 10.21
C LYS A 190 9.24 -16.67 9.88
N LEU A 191 9.14 -17.34 8.73
CA LEU A 191 7.94 -18.09 8.32
C LEU A 191 7.72 -19.32 9.20
N LEU A 192 8.79 -20.06 9.51
CA LEU A 192 8.75 -21.19 10.44
C LEU A 192 8.24 -20.72 11.81
N LEU A 193 8.81 -19.64 12.35
CA LEU A 193 8.35 -19.06 13.61
C LEU A 193 6.87 -18.68 13.56
N GLN A 194 6.42 -18.00 12.50
CA GLN A 194 5.00 -17.66 12.34
C GLN A 194 4.10 -18.91 12.33
N ASN A 195 4.53 -19.98 11.66
CA ASN A 195 3.80 -21.25 11.65
C ASN A 195 3.69 -21.85 13.06
N LEU A 196 4.77 -21.86 13.84
CA LEU A 196 4.77 -22.32 15.24
C LEU A 196 3.82 -21.51 16.13
N TRP A 197 3.71 -20.20 15.90
CA TRP A 197 2.73 -19.36 16.58
C TRP A 197 1.29 -19.66 16.16
N ARG A 198 1.06 -19.92 14.86
CA ARG A 198 -0.27 -20.22 14.32
C ARG A 198 -0.84 -21.54 14.84
N ILE A 199 0.01 -22.54 15.05
CA ILE A 199 -0.41 -23.83 15.66
C ILE A 199 -0.60 -23.74 17.18
N GLY A 200 -0.23 -22.61 17.81
CA GLY A 200 -0.41 -22.42 19.25
C GLY A 200 0.59 -23.18 20.12
N LEU A 201 1.76 -23.56 19.58
CA LEU A 201 2.77 -24.35 20.30
C LEU A 201 3.28 -23.62 21.55
N SER A 202 3.47 -24.33 22.66
CA SER A 202 4.09 -23.76 23.86
C SER A 202 5.60 -23.47 23.68
N TRP A 203 6.22 -22.76 24.61
CA TRP A 203 7.63 -22.33 24.46
C TRP A 203 8.62 -23.49 24.40
N ASP A 204 8.44 -24.47 25.27
CA ASP A 204 9.37 -25.58 25.50
C ASP A 204 8.82 -26.92 24.98
N GLU A 205 7.73 -26.85 24.20
CA GLU A 205 7.13 -28.00 23.53
C GLU A 205 7.87 -28.32 22.23
N ILE A 206 7.97 -29.61 21.92
CA ILE A 206 8.66 -30.11 20.73
C ILE A 206 7.86 -29.73 19.48
N ILE A 207 8.55 -29.24 18.44
CA ILE A 207 7.90 -28.91 17.18
C ILE A 207 7.34 -30.16 16.46
N PRO A 208 6.25 -30.00 15.68
CA PRO A 208 5.73 -31.09 14.85
C PRO A 208 6.78 -31.69 13.91
N ALA A 209 6.72 -33.01 13.71
CA ALA A 209 7.69 -33.75 12.88
C ALA A 209 7.82 -33.19 11.46
N ASN A 210 6.72 -32.71 10.86
CA ASN A 210 6.71 -32.12 9.52
C ASN A 210 7.47 -30.77 9.42
N LEU A 211 7.85 -30.17 10.55
CA LEU A 211 8.64 -28.94 10.62
C LEU A 211 10.08 -29.19 11.08
N CYS A 212 10.39 -30.41 11.55
CA CYS A 212 11.75 -30.78 11.95
C CYS A 212 12.71 -30.75 10.77
N ASP A 213 12.31 -31.30 9.63
CA ASP A 213 13.16 -31.35 8.44
C ASP A 213 13.48 -29.95 7.90
N ASP A 214 12.49 -29.06 7.86
CA ASP A 214 12.66 -27.65 7.49
C ASP A 214 13.67 -26.94 8.42
N TRP A 215 13.58 -27.21 9.73
CA TRP A 215 14.48 -26.63 10.71
C TRP A 215 15.91 -27.18 10.60
N VAL A 216 16.08 -28.49 10.46
CA VAL A 216 17.38 -29.13 10.28
C VAL A 216 18.05 -28.63 9.00
N SER A 217 17.29 -28.55 7.91
CA SER A 217 17.77 -28.02 6.63
C SER A 217 18.30 -26.59 6.79
N PHE A 218 17.51 -25.71 7.41
CA PHE A 218 17.91 -24.32 7.68
C PHE A 218 19.19 -24.22 8.53
N VAL A 219 19.30 -25.01 9.60
CA VAL A 219 20.48 -24.99 10.48
C VAL A 219 21.72 -25.54 9.76
N SER A 220 21.56 -26.58 8.93
CA SER A 220 22.69 -27.11 8.16
C SER A 220 23.21 -26.10 7.13
N ASP A 221 22.30 -25.36 6.49
CA ASP A 221 22.62 -24.38 5.47
C ASP A 221 23.18 -23.07 6.08
N LEU A 222 22.93 -22.82 7.37
CA LEU A 222 23.45 -21.69 8.12
C LEU A 222 24.99 -21.59 8.04
N SER A 223 25.70 -22.71 7.96
CA SER A 223 27.17 -22.69 7.87
C SER A 223 27.69 -21.97 6.63
N ASN A 224 26.90 -21.92 5.56
CA ASN A 224 27.25 -21.27 4.30
C ASN A 224 27.30 -19.73 4.40
N ILE A 225 26.74 -19.12 5.47
CA ILE A 225 26.77 -17.65 5.63
C ILE A 225 28.21 -17.14 5.76
N LYS A 226 29.14 -17.97 6.26
CA LYS A 226 30.56 -17.61 6.36
C LYS A 226 31.21 -17.28 4.99
N SER A 227 30.62 -17.79 3.90
CA SER A 227 31.09 -17.55 2.53
C SER A 227 30.59 -16.23 1.95
N ILE A 228 29.62 -15.57 2.59
CA ILE A 228 29.09 -14.28 2.13
C ILE A 228 30.13 -13.19 2.39
N LYS A 229 30.52 -12.49 1.32
CA LYS A 229 31.43 -11.34 1.35
C LYS A 229 30.72 -10.12 0.78
N ILE A 230 30.60 -9.06 1.59
CA ILE A 230 29.90 -7.82 1.23
C ILE A 230 30.91 -6.68 1.22
N PRO A 231 31.21 -6.05 0.06
CA PRO A 231 32.18 -4.96 0.01
C PRO A 231 31.80 -3.84 0.98
N ARG A 232 32.72 -3.44 1.87
CA ARG A 232 32.47 -2.34 2.81
C ARG A 232 32.36 -1.00 2.07
N LYS A 233 33.17 -0.80 1.03
CA LYS A 233 33.15 0.41 0.19
C LYS A 233 31.98 0.36 -0.81
N THR A 234 30.99 1.22 -0.61
CA THR A 234 29.74 1.23 -1.39
C THR A 234 29.72 2.23 -2.55
N VAL A 235 30.63 3.21 -2.56
CA VAL A 235 30.76 4.26 -3.57
C VAL A 235 32.13 4.20 -4.22
N ILE A 236 32.21 4.50 -5.53
CA ILE A 236 33.49 4.55 -6.24
C ILE A 236 34.31 5.74 -5.72
N ASP A 237 33.69 6.91 -5.77
CA ASP A 237 34.22 8.21 -5.37
C ASP A 237 33.09 9.08 -4.81
N LEU A 238 33.42 10.02 -3.93
CA LEU A 238 32.44 10.97 -3.37
C LEU A 238 31.95 11.98 -4.41
N ALA A 239 32.78 12.33 -5.39
CA ALA A 239 32.45 13.22 -6.51
C ALA A 239 31.60 12.56 -7.59
N ALA A 240 31.43 11.23 -7.54
CA ALA A 240 30.60 10.51 -8.48
C ALA A 240 29.12 10.94 -8.40
N THR A 241 28.38 10.68 -9.47
CA THR A 241 26.92 10.82 -9.44
C THR A 241 26.30 9.59 -8.76
N HIS A 242 25.39 9.82 -7.81
CA HIS A 242 24.77 8.74 -7.04
C HIS A 242 23.27 8.66 -7.27
N GLN A 243 22.75 7.45 -7.43
CA GLN A 243 21.33 7.20 -7.60
C GLN A 243 20.87 6.15 -6.59
N LEU A 244 19.77 6.43 -5.89
CA LEU A 244 19.11 5.45 -5.04
C LEU A 244 18.04 4.72 -5.84
N ILE A 245 18.18 3.41 -5.94
CA ILE A 245 17.28 2.57 -6.75
C ILE A 245 16.64 1.55 -5.83
N GLY A 246 15.33 1.66 -5.70
CA GLY A 246 14.52 0.86 -4.80
C GLY A 246 13.67 -0.17 -5.52
N PHE A 247 13.51 -1.35 -4.94
CA PHE A 247 12.59 -2.39 -5.43
C PHE A 247 11.68 -2.87 -4.30
N CYS A 248 10.45 -3.26 -4.63
CA CYS A 248 9.53 -3.89 -3.69
C CYS A 248 8.69 -4.99 -4.33
N ASP A 249 8.30 -5.95 -3.50
CA ASP A 249 7.42 -7.06 -3.87
C ASP A 249 6.59 -7.49 -2.65
N GLY A 250 5.46 -8.15 -2.91
CA GLY A 250 4.58 -8.74 -1.91
C GLY A 250 3.97 -10.06 -2.39
N SER A 251 4.25 -11.13 -1.66
CA SER A 251 3.63 -12.43 -1.82
C SER A 251 2.61 -12.70 -0.71
N THR A 252 1.84 -13.78 -0.84
CA THR A 252 0.93 -14.25 0.22
C THR A 252 1.64 -14.63 1.52
N LYS A 253 2.96 -14.89 1.47
CA LYS A 253 3.79 -15.27 2.62
C LYS A 253 4.47 -14.06 3.27
N ALA A 254 4.97 -13.13 2.48
CA ALA A 254 5.75 -12.00 2.96
C ALA A 254 5.83 -10.87 1.94
N TYR A 255 6.18 -9.68 2.40
CA TYR A 255 6.46 -8.52 1.55
C TYR A 255 7.77 -7.86 1.98
N GLY A 256 8.47 -7.24 1.05
CA GLY A 256 9.80 -6.71 1.29
C GLY A 256 10.21 -5.59 0.35
N CYS A 257 11.34 -4.97 0.67
CA CYS A 257 11.96 -3.95 -0.16
C CYS A 257 13.49 -3.92 -0.02
N TYR A 258 14.13 -3.22 -0.95
CA TYR A 258 15.59 -3.14 -1.14
C TYR A 258 15.94 -1.80 -1.65
N VAL A 259 17.12 -1.34 -1.28
CA VAL A 259 17.68 -0.12 -1.82
C VAL A 259 19.11 -0.42 -2.23
N TYR A 260 19.38 -0.21 -3.51
CA TYR A 260 20.70 -0.19 -4.08
C TYR A 260 21.20 1.24 -4.21
N LEU A 261 22.51 1.41 -4.11
CA LEU A 261 23.21 2.61 -4.51
C LEU A 261 23.95 2.34 -5.80
N ARG A 262 23.65 3.15 -6.82
CA ARG A 262 24.42 3.19 -8.06
C ARG A 262 25.34 4.40 -8.01
N SER A 263 26.64 4.19 -8.13
CA SER A 263 27.68 5.22 -8.24
C SER A 263 28.24 5.18 -9.66
N SER A 264 28.32 6.34 -10.31
CA SER A 264 28.78 6.48 -11.69
C SER A 264 29.70 7.69 -11.84
N ILE A 265 30.90 7.46 -12.34
CA ILE A 265 31.89 8.49 -12.69
C ILE A 265 32.58 8.06 -13.98
N ASP A 266 32.56 8.92 -14.99
CA ASP A 266 33.02 8.61 -16.35
C ASP A 266 32.45 7.27 -16.85
N ASP A 267 33.31 6.31 -17.20
CA ASP A 267 32.94 4.96 -17.64
C ASP A 267 32.81 3.94 -16.48
N GLN A 268 33.20 4.32 -15.26
CA GLN A 268 33.14 3.41 -14.11
C GLN A 268 31.78 3.47 -13.42
N LYS A 269 31.21 2.29 -13.21
CA LYS A 269 29.88 2.12 -12.60
C LYS A 269 29.93 1.01 -11.57
N GLN A 270 29.32 1.26 -10.43
CA GLN A 270 29.21 0.31 -9.33
C GLN A 270 27.79 0.35 -8.80
N VAL A 271 27.24 -0.84 -8.54
CA VAL A 271 25.96 -1.01 -7.85
C VAL A 271 26.21 -1.81 -6.59
N SER A 272 25.74 -1.29 -5.45
CA SER A 272 25.91 -1.92 -4.14
C SER A 272 24.57 -1.99 -3.42
N LEU A 273 24.21 -3.17 -2.89
CA LEU A 273 23.05 -3.33 -2.01
C LEU A 273 23.30 -2.62 -0.66
N LEU A 274 22.53 -1.57 -0.35
CA LEU A 274 22.67 -0.84 0.90
C LEU A 274 21.88 -1.48 2.04
N ILE A 275 20.60 -1.74 1.80
CA ILE A 275 19.68 -2.19 2.83
C ILE A 275 18.53 -2.99 2.23
N SER A 276 18.06 -3.99 2.97
CA SER A 276 16.84 -4.72 2.69
C SER A 276 15.97 -4.81 3.95
N LYS A 277 14.65 -4.85 3.74
CA LYS A 277 13.68 -5.09 4.81
C LYS A 277 12.62 -6.08 4.35
N SER A 278 12.39 -7.13 5.13
CA SER A 278 11.34 -8.11 4.90
C SER A 278 10.40 -8.23 6.10
N LYS A 279 9.10 -8.39 5.81
CA LYS A 279 8.04 -8.60 6.79
C LYS A 279 7.18 -9.77 6.38
N VAL A 280 6.89 -10.65 7.34
CA VAL A 280 5.95 -11.74 7.12
C VAL A 280 4.53 -11.18 6.96
N ALA A 281 3.75 -11.76 6.06
CA ALA A 281 2.37 -11.39 5.85
C ALA A 281 1.56 -11.54 7.15
N PRO A 282 0.59 -10.67 7.43
CA PRO A 282 -0.23 -10.79 8.64
C PRO A 282 -0.99 -12.11 8.70
N ILE A 283 -1.23 -12.62 9.90
CA ILE A 283 -2.03 -13.85 10.11
C ILE A 283 -3.44 -13.69 9.54
N LYS A 284 -4.01 -12.48 9.65
CA LYS A 284 -5.27 -12.15 8.95
C LYS A 284 -4.98 -11.98 7.46
N PRO A 285 -5.57 -12.81 6.58
CA PRO A 285 -5.22 -12.83 5.18
C PRO A 285 -5.55 -11.49 4.51
N LEU A 286 -4.60 -11.02 3.70
CA LEU A 286 -4.74 -9.87 2.83
C LEU A 286 -4.66 -10.35 1.38
N THR A 287 -5.25 -9.59 0.46
CA THR A 287 -5.06 -9.83 -0.97
C THR A 287 -3.61 -9.57 -1.37
N VAL A 288 -3.14 -10.22 -2.43
CA VAL A 288 -1.77 -10.04 -2.95
C VAL A 288 -1.51 -8.56 -3.26
N ASN A 289 -2.41 -7.89 -3.98
CA ASN A 289 -2.28 -6.46 -4.30
C ASN A 289 -2.09 -5.58 -3.04
N ARG A 290 -2.79 -5.91 -1.92
CA ARG A 290 -2.61 -5.19 -0.65
C ARG A 290 -1.25 -5.44 -0.02
N LEU A 291 -0.68 -6.63 -0.17
CA LEU A 291 0.66 -6.99 0.32
C LEU A 291 1.74 -6.32 -0.54
N GLU A 292 1.58 -6.30 -1.86
CA GLU A 292 2.44 -5.54 -2.78
C GLU A 292 2.44 -4.05 -2.42
N LEU A 293 1.26 -3.46 -2.16
CA LEU A 293 1.15 -2.06 -1.69
C LEU A 293 1.83 -1.83 -0.33
N CYS A 294 1.85 -2.85 0.54
CA CYS A 294 2.60 -2.79 1.80
C CYS A 294 4.12 -2.85 1.56
N GLY A 295 4.58 -3.63 0.57
CA GLY A 295 5.95 -3.60 0.05
C GLY A 295 6.33 -2.21 -0.45
N ALA A 296 5.48 -1.59 -1.28
CA ALA A 296 5.68 -0.23 -1.79
C ALA A 296 5.79 0.81 -0.67
N LEU A 297 4.89 0.76 0.32
CA LEU A 297 4.98 1.65 1.49
C LEU A 297 6.25 1.41 2.32
N LEU A 298 6.69 0.16 2.45
CA LEU A 298 7.94 -0.16 3.14
C LEU A 298 9.14 0.40 2.38
N LEU A 299 9.12 0.33 1.06
CA LEU A 299 10.14 0.90 0.19
C LEU A 299 10.20 2.43 0.30
N SER A 300 9.07 3.14 0.19
CA SER A 300 9.03 4.61 0.34
C SER A 300 9.70 5.06 1.62
N ARG A 301 9.40 4.40 2.74
CA ARG A 301 9.97 4.73 4.05
C ARG A 301 11.47 4.45 4.11
N THR A 302 11.89 3.35 3.49
CA THR A 302 13.30 2.94 3.48
C THR A 302 14.11 3.89 2.59
N LEU A 303 13.64 4.20 1.38
CA LEU A 303 14.25 5.21 0.50
C LEU A 303 14.33 6.57 1.17
N LYS A 304 13.27 7.03 1.85
CA LYS A 304 13.27 8.33 2.53
C LYS A 304 14.30 8.37 3.65
N HIS A 305 14.39 7.29 4.43
CA HIS A 305 15.39 7.16 5.48
C HIS A 305 16.82 7.18 4.91
N MET A 306 17.08 6.41 3.85
CA MET A 306 18.39 6.37 3.20
C MET A 306 18.76 7.71 2.57
N GLN A 307 17.82 8.39 1.92
CA GLN A 307 18.02 9.74 1.38
C GLN A 307 18.46 10.70 2.50
N THR A 308 17.73 10.75 3.61
CA THR A 308 18.05 11.63 4.74
C THR A 308 19.43 11.36 5.32
N LEU A 309 19.84 10.09 5.43
CA LEU A 309 21.14 9.71 5.96
C LEU A 309 22.31 10.04 5.02
N LEU A 310 22.09 9.93 3.71
CA LEU A 310 23.16 9.99 2.72
C LEU A 310 23.31 11.36 2.06
N ILE A 311 22.28 12.22 2.08
CA ILE A 311 22.30 13.52 1.38
C ILE A 311 23.40 14.48 1.85
N SER A 312 23.85 14.36 3.10
CA SER A 312 24.97 15.15 3.63
C SER A 312 26.34 14.57 3.33
N LYS A 313 26.40 13.34 2.80
CA LYS A 313 27.64 12.58 2.56
C LYS A 313 27.95 12.39 1.08
N ILE A 314 26.93 12.27 0.24
CA ILE A 314 27.05 12.03 -1.20
C ILE A 314 26.01 12.83 -2.00
N ASN A 315 26.32 13.15 -3.25
CA ASN A 315 25.41 13.83 -4.15
C ASN A 315 24.41 12.84 -4.80
N ILE A 316 23.20 12.76 -4.26
CA ILE A 316 22.12 11.93 -4.79
C ILE A 316 21.40 12.71 -5.90
N SER A 317 21.67 12.36 -7.15
CA SER A 317 21.06 13.01 -8.32
C SER A 317 19.63 12.53 -8.58
N HIS A 318 19.35 11.24 -8.40
CA HIS A 318 18.04 10.65 -8.68
C HIS A 318 17.65 9.56 -7.69
N ILE A 319 16.34 9.42 -7.49
CA ILE A 319 15.72 8.34 -6.72
C ILE A 319 14.67 7.69 -7.60
N VAL A 320 14.71 6.36 -7.72
CA VAL A 320 13.76 5.59 -8.52
C VAL A 320 13.24 4.42 -7.69
N ALA A 321 11.94 4.16 -7.77
CA ALA A 321 11.29 3.05 -7.09
C ALA A 321 10.60 2.13 -8.11
N TYR A 322 10.83 0.84 -7.99
CA TYR A 322 10.31 -0.19 -8.88
C TYR A 322 9.37 -1.14 -8.15
N THR A 323 8.28 -1.49 -8.84
CA THR A 323 7.37 -2.59 -8.49
C THR A 323 6.93 -3.27 -9.77
N ASP A 324 6.69 -4.57 -9.71
CA ASP A 324 6.11 -5.36 -10.80
C ASP A 324 4.57 -5.37 -10.78
N SER A 325 3.95 -4.76 -9.78
CA SER A 325 2.50 -4.66 -9.68
C SER A 325 1.96 -3.42 -10.38
N LEU A 326 1.39 -3.62 -11.57
CA LEU A 326 0.64 -2.57 -12.29
C LEU A 326 -0.55 -2.05 -11.48
N THR A 327 -1.17 -2.88 -10.64
CA THR A 327 -2.26 -2.43 -9.75
C THR A 327 -1.75 -1.45 -8.70
N VAL A 328 -0.59 -1.72 -8.08
CA VAL A 328 0.01 -0.80 -7.11
C VAL A 328 0.42 0.51 -7.77
N LEU A 329 1.03 0.46 -8.96
CA LEU A 329 1.36 1.67 -9.73
C LEU A 329 0.13 2.49 -10.06
N ALA A 330 -0.94 1.85 -10.50
CA ALA A 330 -2.19 2.53 -10.81
C ALA A 330 -2.84 3.12 -9.54
N TRP A 331 -2.78 2.46 -8.38
CA TRP A 331 -3.20 3.03 -7.11
C TRP A 331 -2.39 4.24 -6.67
N ILE A 332 -1.05 4.20 -6.84
CA ILE A 332 -0.17 5.33 -6.50
C ILE A 332 -0.47 6.56 -7.36
N ASN A 333 -0.86 6.35 -8.63
CA ASN A 333 -1.25 7.41 -9.55
C ASN A 333 -2.73 7.84 -9.42
N THR A 334 -3.51 7.20 -8.55
CA THR A 334 -4.92 7.52 -8.33
C THR A 334 -5.09 8.43 -7.11
N GLU A 335 -5.93 9.45 -7.23
CA GLU A 335 -6.23 10.35 -6.12
C GLU A 335 -6.83 9.56 -4.92
N PRO A 336 -6.27 9.69 -3.70
CA PRO A 336 -6.62 8.80 -2.58
C PRO A 336 -8.11 8.77 -2.20
N TYR A 337 -8.87 9.85 -2.40
CA TYR A 337 -10.29 9.91 -2.06
C TYR A 337 -11.16 8.98 -2.92
N LYS A 338 -10.66 8.54 -4.09
CA LYS A 338 -11.31 7.57 -4.97
C LYS A 338 -11.11 6.13 -4.50
N LEU A 339 -10.17 5.86 -3.61
CA LEU A 339 -9.77 4.52 -3.16
C LEU A 339 -10.42 4.16 -1.81
N LYS A 340 -10.65 2.88 -1.56
CA LYS A 340 -11.12 2.38 -0.24
C LYS A 340 -10.07 2.70 0.84
N PRO A 341 -10.49 2.84 2.12
CA PRO A 341 -9.62 3.36 3.19
C PRO A 341 -8.25 2.68 3.31
N PHE A 342 -8.19 1.33 3.23
CA PHE A 342 -6.92 0.60 3.38
C PHE A 342 -5.86 1.04 2.36
N VAL A 343 -6.26 1.17 1.10
CA VAL A 343 -5.40 1.57 -0.02
C VAL A 343 -5.12 3.07 0.07
N ALA A 344 -6.17 3.89 0.22
CA ALA A 344 -6.07 5.35 0.30
C ALA A 344 -5.05 5.81 1.36
N HIS A 345 -5.12 5.28 2.58
CA HIS A 345 -4.20 5.67 3.67
C HIS A 345 -2.75 5.29 3.41
N ARG A 346 -2.49 4.25 2.61
CA ARG A 346 -1.13 3.83 2.25
C ARG A 346 -0.60 4.63 1.06
N VAL A 347 -1.44 4.87 0.06
CA VAL A 347 -1.11 5.75 -1.07
C VAL A 347 -0.71 7.14 -0.57
N VAL A 348 -1.49 7.75 0.33
CA VAL A 348 -1.13 9.04 0.97
C VAL A 348 0.28 8.99 1.56
N LYS A 349 0.60 7.97 2.37
CA LYS A 349 1.93 7.84 2.99
C LYS A 349 3.05 7.59 1.98
N ILE A 350 2.75 6.95 0.85
CA ILE A 350 3.71 6.74 -0.25
C ILE A 350 3.97 8.08 -0.94
N THR A 351 2.91 8.82 -1.28
CA THR A 351 2.97 10.10 -1.99
C THR A 351 3.51 11.24 -1.12
N ASP A 352 3.32 11.18 0.20
CA ASP A 352 3.93 12.12 1.16
C ASP A 352 5.45 11.96 1.23
N ALA A 353 5.97 10.74 0.98
CA ALA A 353 7.40 10.48 1.00
C ALA A 353 8.07 10.92 -0.30
N PHE A 354 7.45 10.63 -1.45
CA PHE A 354 7.94 10.92 -2.79
C PHE A 354 6.78 11.09 -3.78
N GLU A 355 6.98 11.91 -4.80
CA GLU A 355 6.01 12.06 -5.89
C GLU A 355 5.78 10.74 -6.66
N PRO A 356 4.56 10.50 -7.19
CA PRO A 356 4.28 9.34 -8.04
C PRO A 356 5.24 9.16 -9.23
N SER A 357 5.86 10.24 -9.71
CA SER A 357 6.77 10.27 -10.86
C SER A 357 8.03 9.40 -10.69
N ILE A 358 8.44 9.10 -9.45
CA ILE A 358 9.61 8.24 -9.20
C ILE A 358 9.29 6.74 -9.38
N TRP A 359 8.01 6.37 -9.40
CA TRP A 359 7.57 4.99 -9.44
C TRP A 359 7.52 4.46 -10.88
N ARG A 360 8.11 3.28 -11.08
CA ARG A 360 8.22 2.62 -12.37
C ARG A 360 7.85 1.15 -12.28
N HIS A 361 7.40 0.63 -13.41
CA HIS A 361 7.18 -0.81 -13.57
C HIS A 361 8.51 -1.52 -13.87
N VAL A 362 8.70 -2.70 -13.31
CA VAL A 362 9.74 -3.66 -13.69
C VAL A 362 9.08 -5.02 -13.95
N SER A 363 9.63 -5.83 -14.84
CA SER A 363 9.12 -7.19 -15.02
C SER A 363 9.36 -8.01 -13.75
N THR A 364 8.47 -8.95 -13.41
CA THR A 364 8.69 -9.86 -12.27
C THR A 364 10.01 -10.63 -12.40
N GLN A 365 10.42 -10.98 -13.62
CA GLN A 365 11.69 -11.69 -13.86
C GLN A 365 12.92 -10.84 -13.52
N ASP A 366 12.82 -9.51 -13.65
CA ASP A 366 13.88 -8.56 -13.36
C ASP A 366 13.74 -7.92 -11.97
N ASN A 367 12.77 -8.35 -11.16
CA ASN A 367 12.54 -7.80 -9.83
C ASN A 367 13.35 -8.57 -8.77
N PRO A 368 14.49 -8.04 -8.25
CA PRO A 368 15.21 -8.66 -7.15
C PRO A 368 14.36 -8.72 -5.86
N ALA A 369 13.36 -7.83 -5.79
CA ALA A 369 11.99 -8.07 -5.35
C ALA A 369 11.66 -9.39 -4.65
N ASP A 370 11.70 -10.44 -5.47
CA ASP A 370 11.12 -11.75 -5.21
C ASP A 370 11.87 -12.54 -4.12
N PHE A 371 13.17 -12.30 -3.91
CA PHE A 371 14.02 -13.19 -3.13
C PHE A 371 13.67 -13.31 -1.61
N PRO A 372 13.34 -12.27 -0.85
CA PRO A 372 12.84 -12.29 0.52
C PRO A 372 11.31 -12.10 0.62
N SER A 373 10.59 -12.05 -0.50
CA SER A 373 9.15 -12.31 -0.48
C SER A 373 8.90 -13.82 -0.57
N ARG A 374 9.81 -14.58 -1.19
CA ARG A 374 9.74 -16.05 -1.41
C ARG A 374 10.74 -16.86 -0.59
N GLY A 375 11.94 -16.34 -0.35
CA GLY A 375 13.07 -16.97 0.35
C GLY A 375 14.15 -17.48 -0.60
N LEU A 376 15.41 -17.54 -0.12
CA LEU A 376 16.54 -18.23 -0.77
C LEU A 376 17.32 -19.04 0.27
N SER A 377 17.77 -20.24 -0.08
CA SER A 377 18.74 -20.96 0.76
C SER A 377 20.02 -20.13 0.86
N CYS A 378 20.81 -20.32 1.91
CA CYS A 378 22.07 -19.63 2.07
C CYS A 378 23.04 -19.98 0.94
N ALA A 379 23.10 -21.25 0.52
CA ALA A 379 23.91 -21.68 -0.62
C ALA A 379 23.53 -20.95 -1.92
N GLU A 380 22.23 -20.76 -2.18
CA GLU A 380 21.75 -19.97 -3.33
C GLU A 380 22.08 -18.47 -3.15
N LEU A 381 21.88 -17.94 -1.95
CA LEU A 381 22.12 -16.52 -1.63
C LEU A 381 23.58 -16.12 -1.86
N VAL A 382 24.53 -16.98 -1.48
CA VAL A 382 25.97 -16.78 -1.71
C VAL A 382 26.26 -16.55 -3.20
N ASN A 383 25.60 -17.30 -4.09
CA ASN A 383 25.84 -17.26 -5.53
C ASN A 383 24.87 -16.34 -6.29
N CYS A 384 23.96 -15.64 -5.59
CA CYS A 384 22.92 -14.84 -6.22
C CYS A 384 23.43 -13.45 -6.62
N THR A 385 24.04 -13.33 -7.79
CA THR A 385 24.57 -12.05 -8.31
C THR A 385 23.48 -10.97 -8.42
N ARG A 386 22.29 -11.33 -8.87
CA ARG A 386 21.13 -10.41 -8.98
C ARG A 386 20.73 -9.81 -7.63
N TRP A 387 20.89 -10.56 -6.54
CA TRP A 387 20.65 -10.05 -5.19
C TRP A 387 21.70 -9.01 -4.79
N TRP A 388 22.98 -9.30 -4.99
CA TRP A 388 24.07 -8.44 -4.52
C TRP A 388 24.30 -7.20 -5.40
N SER A 389 24.12 -7.34 -6.71
CA SER A 389 24.45 -6.32 -7.72
C SER A 389 23.22 -5.74 -8.44
N GLY A 390 22.02 -6.28 -8.20
CA GLY A 390 20.82 -5.90 -8.93
C GLY A 390 20.78 -6.44 -10.36
N PRO A 391 19.75 -6.10 -11.15
CA PRO A 391 19.70 -6.42 -12.59
C PRO A 391 20.80 -5.77 -13.42
N ASP A 392 21.28 -6.46 -14.46
CA ASP A 392 22.43 -6.03 -15.29
C ASP A 392 22.23 -4.66 -15.94
N TRP A 393 20.99 -4.32 -16.31
CA TRP A 393 20.67 -3.02 -16.88
C TRP A 393 20.90 -1.84 -15.91
N MET A 394 21.02 -2.10 -14.60
CA MET A 394 21.40 -1.05 -13.63
C MET A 394 22.86 -0.61 -13.82
N LEU A 395 23.74 -1.51 -14.24
CA LEU A 395 25.11 -1.14 -14.64
C LEU A 395 25.10 -0.43 -16.01
N SER A 396 24.05 -0.62 -16.80
CA SER A 396 23.85 0.11 -18.05
C SER A 396 23.35 1.55 -17.79
N GLY A 397 23.42 2.41 -18.81
CA GLY A 397 22.90 3.79 -18.72
C GLY A 397 21.36 3.83 -18.62
N PRO A 398 20.76 4.97 -18.24
CA PRO A 398 19.31 5.13 -18.11
C PRO A 398 18.49 4.73 -19.34
N ASP A 399 19.08 4.79 -20.53
CA ASP A 399 18.44 4.41 -21.80
C ASP A 399 18.09 2.91 -21.89
N HIS A 400 18.76 2.08 -21.10
CA HIS A 400 18.54 0.63 -21.05
C HIS A 400 17.62 0.22 -19.89
N TRP A 401 17.17 1.20 -19.09
CA TRP A 401 16.30 0.90 -17.96
C TRP A 401 14.88 0.61 -18.45
N PRO A 402 14.09 -0.17 -17.70
CA PRO A 402 12.70 -0.42 -18.04
C PRO A 402 11.96 0.91 -18.27
N ALA A 403 11.42 1.08 -19.48
CA ALA A 403 10.70 2.27 -19.87
C ALA A 403 9.48 2.48 -18.97
N GLN A 404 9.13 3.74 -18.72
CA GLN A 404 7.96 4.08 -17.93
C GLN A 404 6.71 3.60 -18.67
N SER A 405 6.14 2.49 -18.20
CA SER A 405 4.82 2.05 -18.66
C SER A 405 3.81 3.12 -18.22
N ARG A 406 3.25 3.88 -19.16
CA ARG A 406 2.10 4.74 -18.87
C ARG A 406 0.95 3.81 -18.49
N CYS A 407 0.64 3.73 -17.20
CA CYS A 407 -0.56 3.06 -16.75
C CYS A 407 -1.75 3.87 -17.28
N GLU A 408 -2.43 3.38 -18.31
CA GLU A 408 -3.75 3.88 -18.65
C GLU A 408 -4.71 3.56 -17.49
N PRO A 409 -5.71 4.42 -17.22
CA PRO A 409 -6.70 4.14 -16.19
C PRO A 409 -7.40 2.83 -16.55
N GLN A 410 -7.15 1.76 -15.80
CA GLN A 410 -7.92 0.54 -15.94
C GLN A 410 -9.35 0.85 -15.48
N ASP A 411 -10.32 0.61 -16.37
CA ASP A 411 -11.76 0.83 -16.11
C ASP A 411 -12.29 0.02 -14.90
N GLU A 412 -11.51 -0.96 -14.40
CA GLU A 412 -11.82 -1.77 -13.22
C GLU A 412 -10.65 -1.89 -12.22
N LEU A 413 -10.12 -0.75 -11.76
CA LEU A 413 -9.17 -0.74 -10.65
C LEU A 413 -9.80 -1.35 -9.37
N PRO A 414 -9.22 -2.40 -8.77
CA PRO A 414 -9.74 -2.98 -7.55
C PRO A 414 -9.69 -1.96 -6.41
N GLU A 415 -10.62 -2.10 -5.46
CA GLU A 415 -10.72 -1.20 -4.30
C GLU A 415 -10.99 0.27 -4.62
N PHE A 416 -11.52 0.57 -5.80
CA PHE A 416 -12.17 1.85 -6.06
C PHE A 416 -13.43 1.99 -5.19
N ARG A 417 -13.76 3.23 -4.79
CA ARG A 417 -15.01 3.53 -4.10
C ARG A 417 -16.14 3.55 -5.12
N THR A 418 -17.03 2.57 -5.03
CA THR A 418 -18.28 2.57 -5.79
C THR A 418 -19.20 3.68 -5.26
N ARG A 419 -19.49 4.69 -6.11
CA ARG A 419 -20.55 5.66 -5.81
C ARG A 419 -21.91 4.98 -6.03
N THR A 420 -22.49 4.43 -4.98
CA THR A 420 -23.83 3.83 -5.07
C THR A 420 -24.88 4.94 -4.96
N LEU A 421 -25.58 5.22 -6.06
CA LEU A 421 -26.75 6.11 -6.04
C LEU A 421 -27.92 5.35 -5.41
N ILE A 422 -28.33 5.75 -4.21
CA ILE A 422 -29.52 5.20 -3.55
C ILE A 422 -30.73 5.99 -4.03
N ALA A 423 -31.53 5.41 -4.93
CA ALA A 423 -32.83 5.95 -5.30
C ALA A 423 -33.89 5.37 -4.35
N GLN A 424 -34.44 6.21 -3.46
CA GLN A 424 -35.52 5.81 -2.56
C GLN A 424 -36.87 6.07 -3.23
N SER A 425 -37.56 5.02 -3.68
CA SER A 425 -38.95 5.13 -4.11
C SER A 425 -39.86 5.18 -2.89
N ARG A 426 -40.55 6.30 -2.66
CA ARG A 426 -41.72 6.32 -1.78
C ARG A 426 -42.92 5.84 -2.60
N GLU A 427 -43.59 4.78 -2.16
CA GLU A 427 -44.94 4.50 -2.63
C GLU A 427 -45.81 5.71 -2.30
N SER A 428 -46.30 6.39 -3.33
CA SER A 428 -47.34 7.39 -3.15
C SER A 428 -48.66 6.74 -3.54
N ASP A 429 -49.63 6.71 -2.63
CA ASP A 429 -51.04 6.32 -2.91
C ASP A 429 -51.74 7.24 -3.92
N LYS A 430 -51.00 8.16 -4.55
CA LYS A 430 -51.53 9.10 -5.53
C LYS A 430 -51.53 8.45 -6.90
N ASP A 431 -52.74 8.12 -7.36
CA ASP A 431 -52.99 7.76 -8.76
C ASP A 431 -52.44 8.85 -9.70
N ILE A 432 -51.32 8.52 -10.36
CA ILE A 432 -50.56 9.47 -11.18
C ILE A 432 -51.37 9.96 -12.37
N MET A 433 -52.26 9.12 -12.91
CA MET A 433 -53.10 9.47 -14.05
C MET A 433 -54.17 10.48 -13.62
N LYS A 434 -54.75 10.30 -12.42
CA LYS A 434 -55.64 11.29 -11.81
C LYS A 434 -54.94 12.63 -11.55
N VAL A 435 -53.72 12.59 -11.02
CA VAL A 435 -52.93 13.82 -10.77
C VAL A 435 -52.63 14.55 -12.07
N LEU A 436 -52.25 13.83 -13.14
CA LEU A 436 -51.98 14.42 -14.44
C LEU A 436 -53.25 15.01 -15.06
N LEU A 437 -54.39 14.30 -15.03
CA LEU A 437 -55.67 14.80 -15.52
C LEU A 437 -56.09 16.11 -14.83
N ASN A 438 -55.90 16.21 -13.52
CA ASN A 438 -56.27 17.40 -12.74
C ASN A 438 -55.31 18.59 -12.93
N ARG A 439 -54.09 18.35 -13.43
CA ARG A 439 -53.03 19.37 -13.50
C ARG A 439 -53.08 20.23 -14.76
N TYR A 440 -53.66 19.72 -15.85
CA TYR A 440 -53.58 20.37 -17.17
C TYR A 440 -54.97 20.77 -17.69
N SER A 441 -55.08 22.02 -18.16
CA SER A 441 -56.26 22.56 -18.84
C SER A 441 -56.22 22.42 -20.37
N SER A 442 -55.14 21.87 -20.92
CA SER A 442 -54.94 21.66 -22.36
C SER A 442 -54.66 20.18 -22.65
N LEU A 443 -55.51 19.56 -23.49
CA LEU A 443 -55.37 18.15 -23.87
C LEU A 443 -54.06 17.89 -24.64
N SER A 444 -53.69 18.77 -25.57
CA SER A 444 -52.47 18.60 -26.36
C SER A 444 -51.22 18.65 -25.48
N ARG A 445 -51.22 19.51 -24.45
CA ARG A 445 -50.15 19.54 -23.44
C ARG A 445 -50.12 18.27 -22.60
N LEU A 446 -51.28 17.80 -22.13
CA LEU A 446 -51.39 16.57 -21.35
C LEU A 446 -50.91 15.34 -22.15
N GLN A 447 -51.36 15.19 -23.40
CA GLN A 447 -50.96 14.11 -24.30
C GLN A 447 -49.44 14.10 -24.51
N ARG A 448 -48.83 15.26 -24.78
CA ARG A 448 -47.36 15.35 -24.96
C ARG A 448 -46.61 14.98 -23.69
N VAL A 449 -47.08 15.43 -22.53
CA VAL A 449 -46.46 15.07 -21.24
C VAL A 449 -46.53 13.55 -21.02
N LEU A 450 -47.70 12.95 -21.20
CA LEU A 450 -47.87 11.51 -21.01
C LEU A 450 -47.10 10.67 -22.04
N ALA A 451 -47.02 11.13 -23.30
CA ALA A 451 -46.20 10.51 -24.33
C ALA A 451 -44.71 10.53 -23.96
N TRP A 452 -44.20 11.64 -23.42
CA TRP A 452 -42.83 11.70 -22.90
C TRP A 452 -42.59 10.77 -21.72
N VAL A 453 -43.57 10.65 -20.80
CA VAL A 453 -43.50 9.70 -19.68
C VAL A 453 -43.42 8.26 -20.20
N PHE A 454 -44.26 7.88 -21.17
CA PHE A 454 -44.21 6.55 -21.77
C PHE A 454 -42.90 6.28 -22.53
N ARG A 455 -42.38 7.26 -23.29
CA ARG A 455 -41.08 7.15 -23.95
C ARG A 455 -39.96 6.97 -22.92
N PHE A 456 -39.98 7.72 -21.83
CA PHE A 456 -39.01 7.57 -20.74
C PHE A 456 -39.06 6.17 -20.13
N ILE A 457 -40.25 5.65 -19.82
CA ILE A 457 -40.43 4.29 -19.27
C ILE A 457 -39.91 3.24 -20.27
N SER A 458 -40.22 3.39 -21.56
CA SER A 458 -39.75 2.50 -22.63
C SER A 458 -38.22 2.52 -22.75
N ASN A 459 -37.62 3.71 -22.84
CA ASN A 459 -36.17 3.88 -22.96
C ASN A 459 -35.38 3.43 -21.72
N SER A 460 -35.99 3.52 -20.53
CA SER A 460 -35.37 3.05 -19.28
C SER A 460 -35.22 1.53 -19.23
N ARG A 461 -35.96 0.80 -20.09
CA ARG A 461 -35.89 -0.66 -20.22
C ARG A 461 -35.05 -1.12 -21.42
N LYS A 462 -34.44 -0.19 -22.17
CA LYS A 462 -33.66 -0.46 -23.39
C LYS A 462 -32.19 -0.05 -23.22
N GLU A 463 -31.30 -0.76 -23.90
CA GLU A 463 -29.89 -0.37 -24.06
C GLU A 463 -29.75 0.95 -24.82
N GLN A 464 -28.65 1.67 -24.60
CA GLN A 464 -28.46 3.04 -25.11
C GLN A 464 -28.57 3.15 -26.64
N SER A 465 -28.17 2.10 -27.37
CA SER A 465 -28.24 2.00 -28.83
C SER A 465 -29.67 1.91 -29.36
N GLN A 466 -30.61 1.38 -28.57
CA GLN A 466 -32.00 1.10 -28.96
C GLN A 466 -33.00 2.18 -28.46
N ARG A 467 -32.50 3.23 -27.82
CA ARG A 467 -33.34 4.30 -27.26
C ARG A 467 -33.86 5.22 -28.35
N GLU A 468 -35.15 5.52 -28.29
CA GLU A 468 -35.79 6.51 -29.17
C GLU A 468 -35.36 7.92 -28.77
N LYS A 469 -34.90 8.71 -29.74
CA LYS A 469 -34.39 10.07 -29.57
C LYS A 469 -35.13 11.04 -30.49
N GLY A 470 -35.06 12.34 -30.20
CA GLY A 470 -35.68 13.39 -31.03
C GLY A 470 -37.12 13.72 -30.63
N HIS A 471 -37.91 14.29 -31.55
CA HIS A 471 -39.29 14.73 -31.29
C HIS A 471 -40.26 13.56 -31.05
N LEU A 472 -41.41 13.84 -30.41
CA LEU A 472 -42.49 12.84 -30.24
C LEU A 472 -43.11 12.51 -31.59
N THR A 473 -43.33 11.22 -31.83
CA THR A 473 -44.06 10.74 -33.00
C THR A 473 -45.56 10.95 -32.82
N THR A 474 -46.30 11.04 -33.94
CA THR A 474 -47.77 11.10 -33.92
C THR A 474 -48.38 9.87 -33.25
N ASN A 475 -47.74 8.70 -33.40
CA ASN A 475 -48.19 7.47 -32.77
C ASN A 475 -48.09 7.52 -31.23
N GLU A 476 -46.99 8.05 -30.68
CA GLU A 476 -46.86 8.18 -29.21
C GLU A 476 -47.88 9.14 -28.61
N VAL A 477 -48.17 10.24 -29.31
CA VAL A 477 -49.24 11.17 -28.91
C VAL A 477 -50.61 10.49 -28.99
N LYS A 478 -50.88 9.71 -30.03
CA LYS A 478 -52.13 8.93 -30.15
C LYS A 478 -52.26 7.88 -29.04
N CYS A 479 -51.21 7.11 -28.77
CA CYS A 479 -51.17 6.14 -27.67
C CYS A 479 -51.42 6.80 -26.32
N SER A 480 -50.88 8.00 -26.08
CA SER A 480 -51.14 8.75 -24.84
C SER A 480 -52.63 9.06 -24.65
N LEU A 481 -53.34 9.45 -25.71
CA LEU A 481 -54.79 9.70 -25.66
C LEU A 481 -55.57 8.42 -25.38
N LEU A 482 -55.24 7.32 -26.09
CA LEU A 482 -55.91 6.03 -25.90
C LEU A 482 -55.74 5.52 -24.46
N SER A 483 -54.56 5.68 -23.87
CA SER A 483 -54.32 5.33 -22.47
C SER A 483 -55.15 6.17 -21.49
N LEU A 484 -55.36 7.46 -21.76
CA LEU A 484 -56.23 8.32 -20.96
C LEU A 484 -57.71 7.90 -21.08
N ILE A 485 -58.17 7.61 -22.30
CA ILE A 485 -59.53 7.11 -22.55
C ILE A 485 -59.74 5.80 -21.80
N LYS A 486 -58.79 4.86 -21.93
CA LYS A 486 -58.82 3.58 -21.23
C LYS A 486 -58.92 3.77 -19.73
N TYR A 487 -58.08 4.63 -19.16
CA TYR A 487 -58.08 4.92 -17.72
C TYR A 487 -59.43 5.47 -17.24
N VAL A 488 -60.01 6.44 -17.97
CA VAL A 488 -61.32 7.02 -17.61
C VAL A 488 -62.45 6.01 -17.76
N GLN A 489 -62.46 5.21 -18.83
CA GLN A 489 -63.48 4.16 -19.03
C GLN A 489 -63.41 3.09 -17.95
N TRP A 490 -62.23 2.60 -17.61
CA TRP A 490 -62.07 1.64 -16.51
C TRP A 490 -62.44 2.24 -15.15
N GLY A 491 -62.23 3.54 -14.94
CA GLY A 491 -62.64 4.21 -13.70
C GLY A 491 -64.15 4.43 -13.58
N SER A 492 -64.87 4.63 -14.69
CA SER A 492 -66.28 5.04 -14.66
C SER A 492 -67.28 4.00 -15.18
N PHE A 493 -66.83 3.03 -15.99
CA PHE A 493 -67.65 2.00 -16.60
C PHE A 493 -67.14 0.58 -16.28
N ASN A 494 -66.45 0.39 -15.15
CA ASN A 494 -65.79 -0.89 -14.83
C ASN A 494 -66.77 -2.08 -14.82
N GLN A 495 -67.93 -1.87 -14.19
CA GLN A 495 -68.96 -2.90 -14.08
C GLN A 495 -69.58 -3.19 -15.44
N GLU A 496 -69.88 -2.15 -16.21
CA GLU A 496 -70.49 -2.23 -17.54
C GLU A 496 -69.53 -2.85 -18.57
N MET A 497 -68.24 -2.55 -18.50
CA MET A 497 -67.22 -3.20 -19.32
C MET A 497 -67.07 -4.69 -18.97
N SER A 498 -67.27 -5.06 -17.71
CA SER A 498 -67.27 -6.48 -17.28
C SER A 498 -68.52 -7.20 -17.78
N GLN A 499 -69.69 -6.58 -17.65
CA GLN A 499 -70.97 -7.08 -18.17
C GLN A 499 -70.94 -7.28 -19.69
N LEU A 500 -70.34 -6.34 -20.44
CA LEU A 500 -70.14 -6.49 -21.88
C LEU A 500 -69.27 -7.69 -22.27
N LYS A 501 -68.27 -8.03 -21.43
CA LYS A 501 -67.41 -9.19 -21.67
C LYS A 501 -68.11 -10.50 -21.33
N SER A 502 -68.96 -10.52 -20.28
CA SER A 502 -69.71 -11.70 -19.86
C SER A 502 -71.07 -11.87 -20.54
N GLN A 503 -71.43 -10.99 -21.49
CA GLN A 503 -72.74 -10.94 -22.17
C GLN A 503 -73.93 -10.78 -21.22
N GLU A 504 -73.72 -10.09 -20.09
CA GLU A 504 -74.76 -9.76 -19.12
C GLU A 504 -75.57 -8.52 -19.53
N PRO A 505 -76.83 -8.40 -19.07
CA PRO A 505 -77.68 -7.26 -19.41
C PRO A 505 -77.12 -5.95 -18.83
N LEU A 506 -76.79 -5.02 -19.72
CA LEU A 506 -76.35 -3.67 -19.36
C LEU A 506 -77.47 -2.82 -18.74
N PRO A 507 -77.14 -1.73 -18.04
CA PRO A 507 -78.13 -0.74 -17.60
C PRO A 507 -78.95 -0.18 -18.76
N LYS A 508 -80.26 0.03 -18.57
CA LYS A 508 -81.22 0.50 -19.60
C LYS A 508 -80.77 1.76 -20.34
N TYR A 509 -79.99 2.62 -19.69
CA TYR A 509 -79.48 3.85 -20.28
C TYR A 509 -78.37 3.63 -21.32
N LEU A 510 -77.54 2.58 -21.16
CA LEU A 510 -76.49 2.20 -22.13
C LEU A 510 -76.99 1.26 -23.22
N GLN A 511 -78.02 0.46 -22.96
CA GLN A 511 -78.59 -0.46 -23.97
C GLN A 511 -79.02 0.28 -25.26
N LYS A 512 -79.48 1.53 -25.14
CA LYS A 512 -79.85 2.38 -26.29
C LYS A 512 -78.68 2.71 -27.23
N LEU A 513 -77.45 2.63 -26.72
CA LEU A 513 -76.20 2.95 -27.43
C LEU A 513 -75.53 1.71 -28.03
N SER A 514 -76.15 0.53 -27.87
CA SER A 514 -75.63 -0.78 -28.28
C SER A 514 -74.10 -0.91 -28.13
N PRO A 515 -73.52 -0.63 -26.94
CA PRO A 515 -72.09 -0.48 -26.80
C PRO A 515 -71.35 -1.80 -27.03
N PHE A 516 -70.14 -1.73 -27.55
CA PHE A 516 -69.26 -2.88 -27.72
C PHE A 516 -67.82 -2.51 -27.35
N ILE A 517 -66.99 -3.53 -27.13
CA ILE A 517 -65.55 -3.34 -26.83
C ILE A 517 -64.76 -3.59 -28.10
N ASP A 518 -63.90 -2.64 -28.47
CA ASP A 518 -63.04 -2.75 -29.64
C ASP A 518 -61.79 -3.61 -29.38
N ASN A 519 -61.00 -3.85 -30.44
CA ASN A 519 -59.76 -4.64 -30.37
C ASN A 519 -58.67 -4.03 -29.44
N LEU A 520 -58.81 -2.77 -29.05
CA LEU A 520 -57.92 -2.09 -28.11
C LEU A 520 -58.42 -2.18 -26.65
N GLY A 521 -59.56 -2.84 -26.45
CA GLY A 521 -60.21 -3.00 -25.15
C GLY A 521 -60.92 -1.73 -24.68
N LEU A 522 -61.34 -0.86 -25.61
CA LEU A 522 -62.05 0.39 -25.33
C LEU A 522 -63.53 0.24 -25.65
N MET A 523 -64.39 0.83 -24.81
CA MET A 523 -65.84 0.81 -25.01
C MET A 523 -66.26 1.86 -26.06
N ARG A 524 -67.02 1.45 -27.07
CA ARG A 524 -67.54 2.30 -28.15
C ARG A 524 -69.04 2.18 -28.27
N GLU A 525 -69.66 3.19 -28.87
CA GLU A 525 -71.06 3.17 -29.24
C GLU A 525 -71.29 2.31 -30.50
N GLY A 526 -72.26 1.40 -30.43
CA GLY A 526 -72.80 0.70 -31.60
C GLY A 526 -74.03 1.43 -32.11
N GLY A 527 -74.02 1.88 -33.36
CA GLY A 527 -75.16 2.66 -33.84
C GLY A 527 -75.08 3.25 -35.25
N ARG A 528 -76.07 4.10 -35.51
CA ARG A 528 -76.72 4.52 -36.79
C ARG A 528 -75.84 4.90 -37.99
N LEU A 529 -74.52 5.01 -37.81
CA LEU A 529 -73.55 5.38 -38.86
C LEU A 529 -72.87 4.18 -39.54
N THR A 530 -73.21 2.96 -39.13
CA THR A 530 -72.66 1.70 -39.69
C THR A 530 -72.76 1.60 -41.21
N ASN A 531 -73.82 2.16 -41.80
CA ASN A 531 -74.08 2.10 -43.25
C ASN A 531 -73.48 3.27 -44.06
N PHE A 532 -72.79 4.23 -43.43
CA PHE A 532 -72.16 5.37 -44.12
C PHE A 532 -70.69 5.08 -44.48
N ASN A 533 -70.16 5.69 -45.55
CA ASN A 533 -68.75 5.54 -45.92
C ASN A 533 -67.83 6.49 -45.12
N LEU A 534 -67.77 6.27 -43.80
CA LEU A 534 -66.96 7.05 -42.86
C LEU A 534 -65.88 6.17 -42.21
N PRO A 535 -64.75 6.74 -41.72
CA PRO A 535 -63.76 6.02 -40.96
C PRO A 535 -64.37 5.33 -39.71
N GLU A 536 -63.88 4.13 -39.34
CA GLU A 536 -64.43 3.36 -38.21
C GLU A 536 -64.48 4.14 -36.88
N HIS A 537 -63.49 4.99 -36.63
CA HIS A 537 -63.44 5.81 -35.43
C HIS A 537 -64.53 6.91 -35.38
N THR A 538 -65.07 7.29 -36.54
CA THR A 538 -66.20 8.22 -36.69
C THR A 538 -67.54 7.48 -36.63
N LYS A 539 -67.59 6.24 -37.12
CA LYS A 539 -68.78 5.37 -37.03
C LYS A 539 -69.08 4.94 -35.60
N HIS A 540 -68.02 4.68 -34.84
CA HIS A 540 -68.09 4.11 -33.49
C HIS A 540 -67.31 4.98 -32.50
N PRO A 541 -67.91 6.10 -32.04
CA PRO A 541 -67.26 7.00 -31.09
C PRO A 541 -66.94 6.28 -29.76
N TYR A 542 -65.89 6.72 -29.07
CA TYR A 542 -65.59 6.22 -27.72
C TYR A 542 -66.65 6.71 -26.72
N LEU A 543 -67.08 5.85 -25.81
CA LEU A 543 -67.98 6.24 -24.74
C LEU A 543 -67.19 6.80 -23.56
N LEU A 544 -67.46 8.05 -23.18
CA LEU A 544 -66.83 8.70 -22.04
C LEU A 544 -67.89 9.29 -21.10
N PRO A 545 -67.66 9.25 -19.77
CA PRO A 545 -68.58 9.86 -18.81
C PRO A 545 -68.56 11.39 -18.96
N LYS A 546 -69.74 12.00 -19.02
CA LYS A 546 -69.91 13.44 -19.24
C LYS A 546 -69.15 14.31 -18.23
N GLN A 547 -69.10 13.87 -16.96
CA GLN A 547 -68.51 14.62 -15.86
C GLN A 547 -66.99 14.43 -15.71
N SER A 548 -66.33 13.60 -16.54
CA SER A 548 -64.87 13.47 -16.44
C SER A 548 -64.13 14.69 -16.99
N ILE A 549 -62.99 14.99 -16.38
CA ILE A 549 -62.09 16.06 -16.83
C ILE A 549 -61.60 15.80 -18.25
N LEU A 550 -61.36 14.54 -18.63
CA LEU A 550 -61.00 14.20 -20.00
C LEU A 550 -62.10 14.59 -21.01
N SER A 551 -63.37 14.34 -20.68
CA SER A 551 -64.50 14.78 -21.52
C SER A 551 -64.57 16.31 -21.64
N GLN A 552 -64.26 17.05 -20.57
CA GLN A 552 -64.21 18.51 -20.59
C GLN A 552 -63.05 19.03 -21.45
N LEU A 553 -61.86 18.43 -21.33
CA LEU A 553 -60.69 18.79 -22.13
C LEU A 553 -60.88 18.49 -23.62
N LEU A 554 -61.55 17.38 -23.95
CA LEU A 554 -61.96 17.04 -25.32
C LEU A 554 -63.04 18.02 -25.82
N ALA A 555 -63.96 18.44 -24.96
CA ALA A 555 -65.01 19.39 -25.29
C ALA A 555 -64.49 20.78 -25.68
N ILE A 556 -63.45 21.27 -25.01
CA ILE A 556 -62.82 22.56 -25.28
C ILE A 556 -62.22 22.61 -26.70
N ILE A 557 -61.75 21.47 -27.22
CA ILE A 557 -61.17 21.36 -28.57
C ILE A 557 -62.24 21.33 -29.66
N ILE A 558 -63.45 20.87 -29.38
CA ILE A 558 -64.54 20.79 -30.36
C ILE A 558 -65.05 22.19 -30.76
N ASN A 559 -64.87 23.22 -29.93
CA ASN A 559 -65.13 24.63 -30.28
C ASN A 559 -64.00 25.28 -31.13
N GLY A 560 -63.00 24.50 -31.54
CA GLY A 560 -61.86 24.94 -32.35
C GLY A 560 -61.22 23.78 -33.11
N ILE A 561 -61.98 23.14 -33.99
CA ILE A 561 -61.60 22.17 -35.05
C ILE A 561 -60.44 21.18 -34.71
N CYS A 562 -60.80 19.97 -34.25
CA CYS A 562 -60.16 18.72 -34.67
C CYS A 562 -61.09 17.51 -34.40
N THR A 563 -61.11 16.56 -35.34
CA THR A 563 -62.03 15.44 -35.50
C THR A 563 -61.69 14.25 -34.58
N VAL A 564 -62.40 14.16 -33.45
CA VAL A 564 -62.74 12.88 -32.82
C VAL A 564 -64.21 12.95 -32.49
N ASP A 565 -65.05 12.38 -33.36
CA ASP A 565 -66.49 12.31 -33.12
C ASP A 565 -66.73 11.53 -31.82
N LEU A 566 -67.42 12.16 -30.88
CA LEU A 566 -67.83 11.59 -29.60
C LEU A 566 -69.28 11.97 -29.35
N ALA A 567 -70.15 10.98 -29.21
CA ALA A 567 -71.52 11.21 -28.79
C ALA A 567 -71.54 11.56 -27.29
N ARG A 568 -71.96 12.78 -26.97
CA ARG A 568 -72.21 13.19 -25.58
C ARG A 568 -73.62 12.77 -25.18
N TYR A 569 -73.74 11.87 -24.22
CA TYR A 569 -75.03 11.55 -23.62
C TYR A 569 -75.17 12.18 -22.24
N ASN A 570 -76.37 12.69 -21.96
CA ASN A 570 -76.78 13.00 -20.58
C ASN A 570 -77.04 11.67 -19.88
N LEU A 571 -76.13 11.30 -18.98
CA LEU A 571 -76.37 10.34 -17.91
C LEU A 571 -76.42 11.10 -16.60
#